data_AF-A0A392VLE4-F1
#
_entry.id   AF-A0A392VLE4-F1
#
_cell.length_a   1.000
_cell.length_b   1.000
_cell.length_c   1.000
_cell.angle_alpha   90.00
_cell.angle_beta   90.00
_cell.angle_gamma   90.00
#
_symmetry.space_group_name_H-M   'P 1'
#
loop_
_entity.id
_entity.type
_entity.pdbx_description
1 polymer ?
#
loop_
_entity_poly.entity_id
_entity_poly.type
_entity_poly.pdbx_seq_one_letter_code
_entity_poly.pdbx_strand_id
1 'polypeptide(L)' 'MYEPEAVLAARKIQQKGEEIKQYLIKWKGKTAEETTWEEAIMMKSQFPKFSLEDKALVEEESIDR' A
#
# COMPACT_ATOMS: atom_id res chain seq x y z
N MET A 1 -1.79 -12.65 -14.47
CA MET A 1 -1.15 -11.48 -13.85
C MET A 1 -2.26 -10.62 -13.28
N TYR A 2 -2.23 -10.31 -11.99
CA TYR A 2 -3.19 -9.41 -11.37
C TYR A 2 -2.65 -7.98 -11.45
N GLU A 3 -3.48 -7.03 -11.87
CA GLU A 3 -3.12 -5.61 -11.90
C GLU A 3 -3.70 -4.93 -10.66
N PRO A 4 -2.91 -4.19 -9.87
CA PRO A 4 -3.45 -3.41 -8.77
C PRO A 4 -4.31 -2.28 -9.33
N GLU A 5 -5.53 -2.13 -8.80
CA GLU A 5 -6.49 -1.12 -9.19
C GLU A 5 -6.43 0.08 -8.24
N ALA A 6 -6.46 -0.17 -6.93
CA ALA A 6 -6.45 0.88 -5.91
C ALA A 6 -5.94 0.35 -4.57
N VAL A 7 -5.39 1.26 -3.75
CA VAL A 7 -5.11 1.00 -2.33
C VAL A 7 -6.37 1.36 -1.54
N LEU A 8 -6.95 0.39 -0.84
CA LEU A 8 -8.13 0.60 0.00
C LEU A 8 -7.78 0.99 1.44
N ALA A 9 -6.66 0.47 1.95
CA ALA A 9 -6.21 0.72 3.31
C ALA A 9 -4.70 0.55 3.41
N ALA A 10 -4.11 1.12 4.46
CA ALA A 10 -2.71 0.92 4.83
C ALA A 10 -2.64 0.52 6.30
N ARG A 11 -1.75 -0.41 6.64
CA ARG A 11 -1.44 -0.76 8.02
C ARG A 11 0.05 -0.95 8.22
N LYS A 12 0.51 -0.74 9.44
CA LYS A 12 1.87 -1.07 9.87
C LYS A 12 1.77 -2.24 10.83
N ILE A 13 2.56 -3.28 10.59
CA ILE A 13 2.63 -4.45 11.47
C ILE A 13 4.07 -4.67 11.90
N GLN A 14 4.27 -5.16 13.12
CA GLN A 14 5.58 -5.65 13.54
C GLN A 14 5.72 -7.11 13.17
N GLN A 15 6.63 -7.41 12.25
CA GLN A 15 7.02 -8.77 11.89
C GLN A 15 8.51 -8.95 12.16
N LYS A 16 8.88 -9.98 12.92
CA LYS A 16 10.29 -10.29 13.25
C LYS A 16 11.08 -9.14 13.88
N GLY A 17 10.40 -8.22 14.57
CA GLY A 17 11.02 -7.04 15.17
C GLY A 17 11.16 -5.84 14.21
N GLU A 18 10.74 -5.99 12.96
CA GLU A 18 10.74 -4.92 11.95
C GLU A 18 9.32 -4.38 11.72
N GLU A 19 9.19 -3.08 11.54
CA GLU A 19 7.92 -2.46 11.13
C GLU A 19 7.74 -2.63 9.62
N ILE A 20 6.77 -3.46 9.23
CA ILE A 20 6.42 -3.70 7.83
C ILE A 20 5.13 -2.95 7.50
N LYS A 21 5.19 -2.09 6.49
CA LYS A 21 4.03 -1.38 5.95
C LYS A 21 3.34 -2.24 4.88
N GLN A 22 2.06 -2.51 5.10
CA GLN A 22 1.22 -3.26 4.16
C GLN A 22 0.09 -2.39 3.63
N TYR A 23 -0.24 -2.59 2.36
CA TYR A 23 -1.36 -1.97 1.68
C TYR A 23 -2.41 -3.02 1.33
N LEU A 24 -3.67 -2.71 1.61
CA LEU A 24 -4.79 -3.49 1.13
C LEU A 24 -5.03 -3.11 -0.33
N ILE A 25 -4.68 -4.02 -1.24
CA ILE A 25 -4.77 -3.79 -2.68
C ILE A 25 -6.10 -4.34 -3.19
N LYS A 26 -6.87 -3.47 -3.84
CA LYS A 26 -7.96 -3.87 -4.72
C LYS A 26 -7.36 -4.25 -6.06
N TRP A 27 -7.67 -5.45 -6.52
CA TRP A 27 -7.20 -5.96 -7.79
C TRP A 27 -8.22 -5.66 -8.88
N LYS A 28 -7.74 -5.35 -10.08
CA LYS A 28 -8.58 -5.02 -11.22
C LYS A 28 -9.41 -6.23 -11.66
N GLY A 29 -10.71 -6.03 -11.83
CA GLY A 29 -11.66 -7.10 -12.18
C GLY A 29 -11.95 -8.08 -11.05
N LYS A 30 -11.53 -7.76 -9.82
CA LYS A 30 -11.80 -8.53 -8.61
C LYS A 30 -12.77 -7.77 -7.70
N THR A 31 -13.56 -8.48 -6.91
CA THR A 31 -14.47 -7.85 -5.96
C THR A 31 -13.71 -7.28 -4.76
N ALA A 32 -14.35 -6.37 -4.02
CA ALA A 32 -13.77 -5.76 -2.83
C ALA A 32 -13.45 -6.79 -1.73
N GLU A 33 -14.02 -7.99 -1.79
CA GLU A 33 -13.74 -9.10 -0.87
C GLU A 33 -12.44 -9.83 -1.22
N GLU A 34 -11.98 -9.76 -2.47
CA GLU A 34 -10.75 -10.39 -2.96
C GLU A 34 -9.51 -9.49 -2.79
N THR A 35 -9.60 -8.44 -1.96
CA THR A 35 -8.46 -7.56 -1.67
C THR A 35 -7.43 -8.29 -0.81
N THR A 36 -6.14 -8.10 -1.10
CA THR A 36 -5.05 -8.73 -0.34
C THR A 36 -4.13 -7.70 0.30
N TRP A 37 -3.53 -8.06 1.43
CA TRP A 37 -2.54 -7.24 2.13
C TRP A 37 -1.15 -7.49 1.56
N GLU A 38 -0.63 -6.52 0.84
CA GLU A 38 0.65 -6.62 0.13
C GLU A 38 1.66 -5.65 0.74
N GLU A 39 2.93 -6.05 0.77
CA GLU A 39 3.98 -5.19 1.33
C GLU A 39 4.25 -3.99 0.43
N ALA A 40 4.35 -2.80 1.03
CA ALA A 40 4.60 -1.55 0.32
C ALA A 40 5.86 -1.61 -0.55
N ILE A 41 6.90 -2.26 -0.05
CA ILE A 41 8.20 -2.40 -0.73
C ILE A 41 8.07 -3.33 -1.94
N MET A 42 7.36 -4.44 -1.80
CA MET A 42 7.11 -5.36 -2.92
C MET A 42 6.23 -4.71 -3.98
N MET A 43 5.19 -3.99 -3.59
CA MET A 43 4.31 -3.29 -4.53
C MET A 43 5.05 -2.23 -5.34
N LYS A 44 5.93 -1.43 -4.72
CA LYS A 44 6.79 -0.48 -5.46
C LYS A 44 7.75 -1.20 -6.43
N SER A 45 8.23 -2.38 -6.06
CA SER A 45 9.19 -3.15 -6.86
C SER A 45 8.54 -3.85 -8.05
N GLN A 46 7.37 -4.47 -7.84
CA GLN A 46 6.62 -5.20 -8.86
C GLN A 46 5.81 -4.28 -9.77
N PHE A 47 5.27 -3.19 -9.21
CA PHE A 47 4.44 -2.24 -9.92
C PHE A 47 5.01 -0.82 -9.77
N PRO A 48 6.19 -0.53 -10.32
CA PRO A 48 6.82 0.79 -10.20
C PRO A 48 6.01 1.92 -10.87
N LYS A 49 5.12 1.57 -11.80
CA LYS A 49 4.17 2.51 -12.43
C LYS A 49 2.91 2.74 -11.61
N PHE A 50 2.62 1.87 -10.64
CA PHE A 50 1.49 2.02 -9.73
C PHE A 50 1.97 2.86 -8.55
N SER A 51 1.82 4.19 -8.66
CA SER A 51 2.17 5.09 -7.56
C SER A 51 1.17 4.88 -6.41
N LEU A 52 1.61 4.16 -5.38
CA LEU A 52 0.90 4.00 -4.10
C LEU A 52 0.78 5.31 -3.29
N GLU A 53 1.25 6.42 -3.86
CA GLU A 53 1.45 7.71 -3.21
C GLU A 53 0.15 8.50 -3.02
N ASP A 54 -0.93 8.15 -3.72
CA ASP A 54 -2.14 8.98 -3.81
C ASP A 54 -3.11 8.86 -2.61
N LYS A 55 -2.90 7.92 -1.67
CA LYS A 55 -3.84 7.70 -0.55
C LYS A 55 -3.21 7.50 0.83
N ALA A 56 -1.89 7.58 0.95
CA ALA A 56 -1.18 7.56 2.23
C ALA A 56 -0.73 8.98 2.60
N LEU A 57 -1.64 9.96 2.58
CA LEU A 57 -1.39 11.24 3.24
C LEU A 57 -1.53 11.06 4.75
N VAL A 58 -0.79 11.91 5.48
CA VAL A 58 -0.50 11.97 6.93
C VAL A 58 0.48 10.89 7.40
N GLU A 59 1.69 11.17 7.89
CA GLU A 59 2.38 12.32 8.52
C GLU A 59 3.87 12.22 8.06
N GLU A 60 4.63 13.26 7.67
CA GLU A 60 5.20 14.37 8.46
C GLU A 60 5.83 15.39 7.48
N GLU A 61 5.45 16.67 7.56
CA GLU A 61 6.40 17.81 7.68
C GLU A 61 5.57 19.06 8.05
N SER A 62 5.19 19.14 9.33
CA SER A 62 4.97 20.44 9.95
C SER A 62 6.35 20.98 10.32
N ILE A 63 6.95 21.81 9.48
CA ILE A 63 7.87 22.84 9.98
C ILE A 63 7.36 24.18 9.46
N ASP A 64 6.49 24.76 10.30
CA ASP A 64 6.20 26.18 10.35
C ASP A 64 7.53 26.97 10.41
N ARG A 65 7.68 27.97 9.53
CA ARG A 65 8.75 28.97 9.57
C ARG A 65 8.20 30.35 9.29
#